data_AF-A0A482DT64-F1
#
_entry.id   AF-A0A482DT64-F1
#
_cell.length_a   1.000
_cell.length_b   1.000
_cell.length_c   1.000
_cell.angle_alpha   90.00
_cell.angle_beta   90.00
_cell.angle_gamma   90.00
#
_symmetry.space_group_name_H-M   'P 1'
#
loop_
_entity.id
_entity.type
_entity.pdbx_description
1 polymer ?
#
loop_
_entity_poly.entity_id
_entity_poly.type
_entity_poly.pdbx_seq_one_letter_code
_entity_poly.pdbx_strand_id
1 'polypeptide(L)'
;MLVLFDFVTFSTALFVISMRSPISAVMWLIILFMLIAGFLLTIGYFFLGLSYILVYISAVSILFLFTLMLLNIRISELYTDNNNSLILGLIVTTIFVSSIYFSLNNLTIINFFINILNVGFISWDGFLLTFTDIQIIGTKWLRKSLQCLLLLNYGNFLKLLMPICVWKIISDCYNITGKAINQKIVETKMKNHVSKTTNLVTYTKNNIIVKDQRIKSNNRNSILLRLKYTLMVYKSKYQFKLLPNNFNTQKRLFQTIISLNQNIFNPWYLTGFSDGEGCFNISVYKTKDAKTGWRVILIFSIGLHERDKIVLEKIQNYLGVGKIYKQGFNSIQYRIQSVNDLQIIINHFDKYPLLTQKLLDYHLFKEAFFLVKNKEYLTLSGIQRILSIKASINLGLSDELKKAFPNIIPALKAAIKNQTIPDFNWLIGFVDAEGCFFIDIYNSPTTKLGQAVKLSFIVTQHCRDIELMKIIVQYLGCGNIYTNKDKVYLKITKFKDLTEKIIPLFEKYPLYGNKILDFNDFCLIASIMKDKGHTTKEGLEKIIKIKAGMNRGRNR
;
A
#
# COMPACT_ATOMS: atom_id res chain seq x y z
N MET A 1 20.72 28.67 29.23
CA MET A 1 19.45 28.71 28.47
C MET A 1 19.71 28.66 26.96
N LEU A 2 20.27 29.71 26.33
CA LEU A 2 20.41 29.83 24.87
C LEU A 2 21.05 28.61 24.17
N VAL A 3 22.20 28.10 24.66
CA VAL A 3 22.90 26.93 24.07
C VAL A 3 22.02 25.67 23.93
N LEU A 4 21.02 25.49 24.80
CA LEU A 4 20.05 24.39 24.68
C LEU A 4 19.03 24.63 23.56
N PHE A 5 18.60 25.89 23.34
CA PHE A 5 17.78 26.25 22.19
C PHE A 5 18.54 26.02 20.88
N ASP A 6 19.82 26.38 20.81
CA ASP A 6 20.65 26.21 19.61
C ASP A 6 20.74 24.73 19.20
N PHE A 7 21.01 23.83 20.17
CA PHE A 7 21.09 22.39 19.94
C PHE A 7 19.74 21.77 19.50
N VAL A 8 18.63 22.15 20.14
CA VAL A 8 17.29 21.66 19.79
C VAL A 8 16.82 22.18 18.43
N THR A 9 17.17 23.43 18.09
CA THR A 9 16.90 24.04 16.77
C THR A 9 17.70 23.33 15.66
N PHE A 10 18.97 23.02 15.90
CA PHE A 10 19.78 22.24 14.96
C PHE A 10 19.24 20.80 14.77
N SER A 11 18.88 20.13 15.86
CA SER A 11 18.31 18.77 15.83
C SER A 11 17.00 18.72 15.05
N THR A 12 16.07 19.65 15.29
CA THR A 12 14.80 19.72 14.57
C THR A 12 14.97 20.05 13.08
N ALA A 13 15.91 20.94 12.72
CA ALA A 13 16.25 21.19 11.32
C ALA A 13 16.79 19.94 10.60
N LEU A 14 17.61 19.13 11.27
CA LEU A 14 18.11 17.87 10.71
C LEU A 14 16.98 16.84 10.53
N PHE A 15 15.98 16.82 11.42
CA PHE A 15 14.79 15.98 11.24
C PHE A 15 13.90 16.41 10.06
N VAL A 16 13.75 17.71 9.77
CA VAL A 16 13.03 18.20 8.57
C VAL A 16 13.58 17.55 7.30
N ILE A 17 14.91 17.52 7.16
CA ILE A 17 15.61 16.97 5.98
C ILE A 17 15.56 15.44 5.96
N SER A 18 15.51 14.80 7.12
CA SER A 18 15.60 13.33 7.25
C SER A 18 14.26 12.59 7.08
N MET A 19 13.12 13.26 7.14
CA MET A 19 11.81 12.61 7.01
C MET A 19 11.48 12.24 5.56
N ARG A 20 11.15 10.96 5.33
CA ARG A 20 10.68 10.45 4.03
C ARG A 20 9.23 10.83 3.69
N SER A 21 8.42 11.12 4.70
CA SER A 21 7.01 11.51 4.57
C SER A 21 6.88 13.04 4.55
N PRO A 22 6.28 13.65 3.51
CA PRO A 22 6.21 15.12 3.39
C PRO A 22 5.41 15.76 4.52
N ILE A 23 4.37 15.08 5.01
CA ILE A 23 3.56 15.52 6.16
C ILE A 23 4.42 15.65 7.42
N SER A 24 5.24 14.63 7.71
CA SER A 24 6.12 14.63 8.89
C SER A 24 7.24 15.67 8.77
N ALA A 25 7.81 15.84 7.58
CA ALA A 25 8.81 16.88 7.32
C ALA A 25 8.28 18.30 7.65
N VAL A 26 7.04 18.60 7.25
CA VAL A 26 6.41 19.91 7.53
C VAL A 26 6.02 20.07 8.99
N MET A 27 5.62 19.01 9.70
CA MET A 27 5.42 19.09 11.16
C MET A 27 6.71 19.50 11.90
N TRP A 28 7.87 18.93 11.53
CA TRP A 28 9.16 19.37 12.07
C TRP A 28 9.52 20.81 11.67
N LEU A 29 9.13 21.25 10.47
CA LEU A 29 9.40 22.62 9.99
C LEU A 29 8.59 23.67 10.77
N ILE A 30 7.34 23.36 11.13
CA ILE A 30 6.51 24.22 11.99
C ILE A 30 7.13 24.32 13.40
N ILE A 31 7.59 23.19 13.96
CA ILE A 31 8.28 23.16 15.26
C ILE A 31 9.58 24.00 15.20
N LEU A 32 10.36 23.88 14.13
CA LEU A 32 11.58 24.66 13.91
C LEU A 32 11.30 26.18 13.92
N PHE A 33 10.25 26.64 13.22
CA PHE A 33 9.88 28.06 13.23
C PHE A 33 9.35 28.53 14.60
N MET A 34 8.65 27.69 15.36
CA MET A 34 8.25 28.04 16.74
C MET A 34 9.46 28.13 17.69
N LEU A 35 10.47 27.28 17.54
CA LEU A 35 11.71 27.35 18.33
C LEU A 35 12.49 28.64 18.03
N ILE A 36 12.62 29.00 16.75
CA ILE A 36 13.26 30.26 16.32
C ILE A 36 12.47 31.48 16.84
N ALA A 37 11.13 31.46 16.77
CA ALA A 37 10.31 32.52 17.32
C ALA A 37 10.47 32.65 18.85
N GLY A 38 10.48 31.53 19.58
CA GLY A 38 10.73 31.51 21.03
C GLY A 38 12.10 32.07 21.41
N PHE A 39 13.15 31.68 20.68
CA PHE A 39 14.50 32.22 20.84
C PHE A 39 14.54 33.74 20.62
N LEU A 40 13.93 34.24 19.53
CA LEU A 40 13.83 35.68 19.24
C LEU A 40 13.06 36.45 20.33
N LEU A 41 11.99 35.87 20.88
CA LEU A 41 11.24 36.43 22.01
C LEU A 41 12.12 36.51 23.27
N THR A 42 12.87 35.45 23.61
CA THR A 42 13.77 35.46 24.79
C THR A 42 14.93 36.45 24.70
N ILE A 43 15.29 36.89 23.50
CA ILE A 43 16.33 37.93 23.27
C ILE A 43 15.70 39.34 23.18
N GLY A 44 14.38 39.46 23.26
CA GLY A 44 13.65 40.74 23.25
C GLY A 44 13.31 41.28 21.85
N TYR A 45 13.50 40.49 20.77
CA TYR A 45 13.10 40.87 19.42
C TYR A 45 11.62 40.53 19.16
N PHE A 46 10.73 41.09 19.98
CA PHE A 46 9.30 40.72 20.03
C PHE A 46 8.59 40.74 18.67
N PHE A 47 8.75 41.81 17.89
CA PHE A 47 8.17 41.93 16.55
C PHE A 47 8.67 40.84 15.57
N LEU A 48 9.95 40.46 15.66
CA LEU A 48 10.52 39.42 14.80
C LEU A 48 10.01 38.03 15.21
N GLY A 49 9.94 37.73 16.51
CA GLY A 49 9.35 36.48 17.00
C GLY A 49 7.87 36.32 16.63
N LEU A 50 7.08 37.39 16.80
CA LEU A 50 5.65 37.39 16.44
C LEU A 50 5.41 37.26 14.94
N SER A 51 6.21 37.91 14.08
CA SER A 51 6.08 37.76 12.62
C SER A 51 6.45 36.36 12.12
N TYR A 52 7.40 35.67 12.76
CA TYR A 52 7.67 34.25 12.48
C TYR A 52 6.45 33.35 12.78
N ILE A 53 5.72 33.62 13.86
CA ILE A 53 4.51 32.87 14.22
C ILE A 53 3.35 33.21 13.27
N LEU A 54 3.06 34.50 13.08
CA LEU A 54 1.85 34.94 12.36
C LEU A 54 1.97 34.86 10.84
N VAL A 55 3.14 35.12 10.26
CA VAL A 55 3.33 35.19 8.81
C VAL A 55 3.94 33.90 8.28
N TYR A 56 5.09 33.47 8.80
CA TYR A 56 5.86 32.36 8.22
C TYR A 56 5.18 31.00 8.43
N ILE A 57 4.77 30.65 9.66
CA ILE A 57 4.07 29.39 9.92
C ILE A 57 2.75 29.33 9.14
N SER A 58 1.97 30.41 9.10
CA SER A 58 0.71 30.51 8.35
C SER A 58 0.91 30.29 6.84
N ALA A 59 1.85 31.02 6.22
CA ALA A 59 2.10 30.93 4.78
C ALA A 59 2.61 29.54 4.37
N VAL A 60 3.54 28.97 5.14
CA VAL A 60 4.07 27.61 4.89
C VAL A 60 2.96 26.56 5.05
N SER A 61 2.10 26.69 6.05
CA SER A 61 0.99 25.74 6.28
C SER A 61 -0.05 25.76 5.16
N ILE A 62 -0.42 26.95 4.66
CA ILE A 62 -1.37 27.11 3.55
C ILE A 62 -0.79 26.57 2.25
N LEU A 63 0.47 26.91 1.92
CA LEU A 63 1.17 26.39 0.74
C LEU A 63 1.29 24.86 0.78
N PHE A 64 1.55 24.29 1.96
CA PHE A 64 1.63 22.85 2.12
C PHE A 64 0.27 22.15 1.99
N LEU A 65 -0.80 22.72 2.57
CA LEU A 65 -2.15 22.17 2.44
C LEU A 65 -2.62 22.18 0.96
N PHE A 66 -2.32 23.24 0.22
CA PHE A 66 -2.53 23.30 -1.23
C PHE A 66 -1.69 22.25 -1.98
N THR A 67 -0.43 22.06 -1.58
CA THR A 67 0.45 21.03 -2.16
C THR A 67 -0.10 19.61 -1.92
N LEU A 68 -0.57 19.30 -0.70
CA LEU A 68 -1.23 18.02 -0.39
C LEU A 68 -2.53 17.80 -1.16
N MET A 69 -3.27 18.87 -1.48
CA MET A 69 -4.49 18.78 -2.30
C MET A 69 -4.18 18.46 -3.77
N LEU A 70 -3.06 18.96 -4.31
CA LEU A 70 -2.63 18.68 -5.68
C LEU A 70 -1.89 17.33 -5.82
N LEU A 71 -1.16 16.91 -4.79
CA LEU A 71 -0.40 15.67 -4.80
C LEU A 71 -1.33 14.52 -4.39
N ASN A 72 -1.77 13.73 -5.38
CA ASN A 72 -2.72 12.63 -5.22
C ASN A 72 -2.10 11.41 -4.48
N ILE A 73 -1.72 11.62 -3.22
CA ILE A 73 -1.13 10.64 -2.31
C ILE A 73 -2.20 9.62 -1.95
N ARG A 74 -1.95 8.35 -2.24
CA ARG A 74 -2.84 7.27 -1.81
C ARG A 74 -2.72 7.10 -0.30
N ILE A 75 -3.81 7.41 0.41
CA ILE A 75 -3.93 7.26 1.88
C ILE A 75 -3.57 5.84 2.34
N SER A 76 -3.71 4.83 1.47
CA SER A 76 -3.29 3.44 1.69
C SER A 76 -1.79 3.24 1.94
N GLU A 77 -0.92 4.18 1.60
CA GLU A 77 0.52 4.12 1.90
C GLU A 77 0.91 4.95 3.15
N LEU A 78 -0.01 5.79 3.66
CA LEU A 78 0.20 6.55 4.89
C LEU A 78 -0.14 5.76 6.17
N TYR A 79 -0.97 4.72 6.06
CA TYR A 79 -1.26 3.79 7.15
C TYR A 79 -0.39 2.53 7.09
N THR A 80 0.92 2.71 7.32
CA THR A 80 1.73 1.62 7.88
C THR A 80 1.47 1.58 9.38
N ASP A 81 1.11 0.41 9.93
CA ASP A 81 0.80 0.25 11.36
C ASP A 81 1.98 0.65 12.24
N ASN A 82 1.94 1.86 12.79
CA ASN A 82 2.96 2.34 13.72
C ASN A 82 2.37 3.32 14.76
N ASN A 83 1.93 2.77 15.89
CA ASN A 83 1.42 3.52 17.05
C ASN A 83 2.43 4.52 17.62
N ASN A 84 3.72 4.42 17.25
CA ASN A 84 4.76 5.34 17.72
C ASN A 84 4.53 6.79 17.28
N SER A 85 3.73 7.06 16.24
CA SER A 85 3.38 8.43 15.82
C SER A 85 2.64 9.22 16.90
N LEU A 86 1.67 8.60 17.58
CA LEU A 86 0.91 9.21 18.68
C LEU A 86 1.78 9.31 19.95
N ILE A 87 2.64 8.32 20.19
CA ILE A 87 3.62 8.33 21.29
C ILE A 87 4.66 9.45 21.11
N LEU A 88 5.17 9.65 19.89
CA LEU A 88 6.07 10.76 19.54
C LEU A 88 5.38 12.11 19.74
N GLY A 89 4.12 12.25 19.32
CA GLY A 89 3.31 13.44 19.59
C GLY A 89 3.21 13.73 21.10
N LEU A 90 2.86 12.73 21.90
CA LEU A 90 2.78 12.86 23.36
C LEU A 90 4.13 13.28 23.98
N ILE A 91 5.24 12.62 23.61
CA ILE A 91 6.60 12.95 24.09
C ILE A 91 6.96 14.41 23.75
N VAL A 92 6.68 14.87 22.53
CA VAL A 92 6.94 16.27 22.13
C VAL A 92 6.08 17.23 22.95
N THR A 93 4.80 16.92 23.20
CA THR A 93 3.95 17.78 24.04
C THR A 93 4.38 17.83 25.50
N THR A 94 4.86 16.73 26.10
CA THR A 94 5.36 16.76 27.48
C THR A 94 6.69 17.51 27.60
N ILE A 95 7.58 17.41 26.61
CA ILE A 95 8.80 18.22 26.55
C ILE A 95 8.43 19.72 26.45
N PHE A 96 7.50 20.07 25.57
CA PHE A 96 7.02 21.45 25.42
C PHE A 96 6.42 22.00 26.73
N VAL A 97 5.49 21.26 27.36
CA VAL A 97 4.86 21.66 28.64
C VAL A 97 5.90 21.79 29.76
N SER A 98 6.88 20.87 29.85
CA SER A 98 7.94 20.95 30.86
C SER A 98 8.82 22.20 30.68
N SER A 99 9.12 22.61 29.44
CA SER A 99 9.89 23.82 29.17
C SER A 99 9.15 25.10 29.57
N ILE A 100 7.83 25.15 29.38
CA ILE A 100 6.97 26.27 29.83
C ILE A 100 6.86 26.30 31.36
N TYR A 101 6.64 25.15 31.99
CA TYR A 101 6.57 25.02 33.45
C TYR A 101 7.87 25.47 34.14
N PHE A 102 9.03 25.07 33.61
CA PHE A 102 10.33 25.53 34.11
C PHE A 102 10.53 27.04 33.91
N SER A 103 10.02 27.62 32.82
CA SER A 103 10.04 29.07 32.61
C SER A 103 9.18 29.82 33.65
N LEU A 104 8.02 29.27 34.01
CA LEU A 104 7.13 29.83 35.03
C LEU A 104 7.73 29.77 36.45
N ASN A 105 8.33 28.64 36.85
CA ASN A 105 8.96 28.52 38.17
C ASN A 105 10.19 29.42 38.36
N ASN A 106 10.81 29.94 37.29
CA ASN A 106 11.89 30.92 37.44
C ASN A 106 11.37 32.33 37.77
N LEU A 107 10.10 32.67 37.50
CA LEU A 107 9.55 33.98 37.84
C LEU A 107 9.39 34.18 39.35
N THR A 108 9.07 33.12 40.11
CA THR A 108 8.99 33.18 41.58
C THR A 108 10.38 33.35 42.21
N ILE A 109 11.42 32.73 41.63
CA ILE A 109 12.82 32.93 42.03
C ILE A 109 13.28 34.36 41.71
N ILE A 110 12.94 34.90 40.53
CA ILE A 110 13.26 36.28 40.14
C ILE A 110 12.62 37.29 41.11
N ASN A 111 11.36 37.10 41.51
CA ASN A 111 10.72 37.98 42.50
C ASN A 111 11.39 37.91 43.89
N PHE A 112 11.95 36.76 44.28
CA PHE A 112 12.72 36.64 45.52
C PHE A 112 14.02 37.46 45.45
N PHE A 113 14.76 37.38 44.34
CA PHE A 113 15.98 38.18 44.14
C PHE A 113 15.72 39.68 43.95
N ILE A 114 14.63 40.08 43.29
CA ILE A 114 14.27 41.50 43.13
C ILE A 114 13.93 42.15 44.49
N ASN A 115 13.22 41.44 45.38
CA ASN A 115 12.96 41.95 46.74
C ASN A 115 14.24 42.08 47.59
N ILE A 116 15.30 41.33 47.30
CA ILE A 116 16.60 41.47 47.95
C ILE A 116 17.42 42.63 47.35
N LEU A 117 17.30 42.88 46.04
CA LEU A 117 18.04 43.93 45.33
C LEU A 117 17.40 45.33 45.40
N ASN A 118 16.15 45.45 45.81
CA ASN A 118 15.46 46.74 45.94
C ASN A 118 15.88 47.57 47.18
N VAL A 119 16.79 47.07 48.04
CA VAL A 119 17.38 47.87 49.12
C VAL A 119 18.61 48.64 48.60
N GLY A 120 18.33 49.72 47.88
CA GLY A 120 19.30 50.78 47.60
C GLY A 120 20.08 50.66 46.29
N PHE A 121 19.56 51.29 45.24
CA PHE A 121 20.31 52.38 44.59
C PHE A 121 19.34 53.48 44.15
N ILE A 122 19.77 54.74 44.27
CA ILE A 122 18.91 55.92 44.16
C ILE A 122 18.99 56.55 42.76
N SER A 123 17.83 57.06 42.32
CA SER A 123 17.50 57.81 41.09
C SER A 123 18.63 58.49 40.31
N TRP A 124 18.53 58.39 38.97
CA TRP A 124 18.65 59.54 38.05
C TRP A 124 17.62 59.38 36.92
N ASP A 125 16.38 59.79 37.18
CA ASP A 125 15.40 60.06 36.12
C ASP A 125 15.77 61.37 35.39
N GLY A 126 15.38 61.51 34.12
CA GLY A 126 15.40 62.86 33.51
C GLY A 126 15.66 63.05 32.02
N PHE A 127 15.28 62.14 31.10
CA PHE A 127 14.93 62.58 29.74
C PHE A 127 13.98 61.62 28.98
N LEU A 128 12.69 61.67 29.34
CA LEU A 128 11.62 61.19 28.46
C LEU A 128 11.24 62.30 27.48
N LEU A 129 11.12 61.98 26.18
CA LEU A 129 9.85 62.06 25.45
C LEU A 129 9.99 61.62 23.97
N THR A 130 8.95 60.93 23.50
CA THR A 130 8.53 60.79 22.08
C THR A 130 9.58 60.51 20.99
N PHE A 131 9.84 59.23 20.73
CA PHE A 131 10.09 58.74 19.36
C PHE A 131 9.39 57.39 19.14
N THR A 132 8.72 57.23 18.01
CA THR A 132 7.94 56.01 17.68
C THR A 132 8.85 54.92 17.09
N ASP A 133 8.50 53.65 17.33
CA ASP A 133 9.38 52.48 17.12
C ASP A 133 9.98 52.35 15.71
N ILE A 134 9.28 52.88 14.70
CA ILE A 134 9.67 52.81 13.29
C ILE A 134 11.01 53.51 13.01
N GLN A 135 11.33 54.61 13.70
CA GLN A 135 12.58 55.35 13.44
C GLN A 135 13.84 54.71 14.06
N ILE A 136 13.68 53.80 15.03
CA ILE A 136 14.80 53.05 15.64
C ILE A 136 15.37 52.01 14.65
N ILE A 137 14.56 51.54 13.72
CA ILE A 137 14.90 50.45 12.79
C ILE A 137 16.04 50.88 11.83
N GLY A 138 15.99 52.08 11.26
CA GLY A 138 16.99 52.53 10.27
C GLY A 138 18.41 52.69 10.84
N THR A 139 18.54 53.31 12.02
CA THR A 139 19.84 53.72 12.58
C THR A 139 20.52 52.62 13.40
N LYS A 140 19.75 51.76 14.07
CA LYS A 140 20.31 50.70 14.95
C LYS A 140 20.74 49.46 14.18
N TRP A 141 20.13 49.17 13.02
CA TRP A 141 20.48 48.01 12.19
C TRP A 141 21.84 48.20 11.49
N LEU A 142 22.09 49.38 10.91
CA LEU A 142 23.35 49.71 10.22
C LEU A 142 24.57 49.61 11.16
N ARG A 143 24.42 50.06 12.41
CA ARG A 143 25.51 50.07 13.40
C ARG A 143 25.78 48.69 13.99
N LYS A 144 24.76 47.83 14.14
CA LYS A 144 24.90 46.49 14.72
C LYS A 144 25.34 45.43 13.71
N SER A 145 24.97 45.55 12.43
CA SER A 145 25.46 44.65 11.37
C SER A 145 26.98 44.75 11.16
N LEU A 146 27.52 45.97 11.15
CA LEU A 146 28.97 46.23 11.12
C LEU A 146 29.73 45.60 12.30
N GLN A 147 29.13 45.58 13.49
CA GLN A 147 29.77 45.04 14.69
C GLN A 147 29.66 43.51 14.80
N CYS A 148 28.59 42.90 14.27
CA CYS A 148 28.51 41.45 14.10
C CYS A 148 29.50 40.90 13.05
N LEU A 149 29.93 41.73 12.08
CA LEU A 149 30.92 41.36 11.07
C LEU A 149 32.34 41.13 11.65
N LEU A 150 32.60 41.58 12.88
CA LEU A 150 33.91 41.55 13.54
C LEU A 150 34.09 40.41 14.56
N LEU A 151 33.05 39.59 14.82
CA LEU A 151 33.04 38.62 15.92
C LEU A 151 32.74 37.16 15.53
N LEU A 152 32.67 36.82 14.24
CA LEU A 152 32.51 35.44 13.76
C LEU A 152 33.70 34.98 12.92
N ASN A 153 34.53 34.13 13.50
CA ASN A 153 35.83 33.73 12.97
C ASN A 153 35.74 32.61 11.89
N TYR A 154 35.05 32.90 10.78
CA TYR A 154 34.86 31.99 9.63
C TYR A 154 35.07 32.71 8.27
N GLY A 155 36.18 33.47 8.16
CA GLY A 155 36.38 34.50 7.13
C GLY A 155 36.48 34.05 5.66
N ASN A 156 36.64 32.76 5.34
CA ASN A 156 36.98 32.30 3.98
C ASN A 156 35.87 31.56 3.19
N PHE A 157 34.76 31.14 3.79
CA PHE A 157 33.70 30.42 3.05
C PHE A 157 32.53 31.31 2.57
N LEU A 158 32.34 32.48 3.17
CA LEU A 158 31.27 33.43 2.80
C LEU A 158 31.68 34.45 1.71
N LYS A 159 32.95 34.48 1.33
CA LYS A 159 33.52 35.48 0.40
C LYS A 159 33.07 35.31 -1.06
N LEU A 160 32.31 34.26 -1.38
CA LEU A 160 31.84 33.92 -2.73
C LEU A 160 30.36 34.26 -3.01
N LEU A 161 29.58 34.71 -2.00
CA LEU A 161 28.12 34.91 -2.10
C LEU A 161 27.65 36.37 -2.03
N MET A 162 28.58 37.32 -1.99
CA MET A 162 28.33 38.77 -2.07
C MET A 162 29.01 39.32 -3.32
N PRO A 163 28.36 39.26 -4.50
CA PRO A 163 27.64 40.45 -4.96
C PRO A 163 26.41 40.16 -5.85
N ILE A 164 25.22 39.94 -5.24
CA ILE A 164 23.94 39.94 -5.98
C ILE A 164 22.90 40.87 -5.33
N CYS A 165 22.76 40.84 -4.00
CA CYS A 165 21.66 41.53 -3.32
C CYS A 165 21.77 43.06 -3.28
N VAL A 166 22.97 43.63 -3.37
CA VAL A 166 23.19 45.10 -3.24
C VAL A 166 22.66 45.87 -4.45
N TRP A 167 22.77 45.31 -5.67
CA TRP A 167 22.40 46.03 -6.89
C TRP A 167 20.89 46.16 -7.07
N LYS A 168 20.11 45.21 -6.55
CA LYS A 168 18.64 45.17 -6.74
C LYS A 168 17.91 46.21 -5.89
N ILE A 169 18.34 46.44 -4.64
CA ILE A 169 17.70 47.38 -3.71
C ILE A 169 17.83 48.84 -4.19
N ILE A 170 18.88 49.17 -4.94
CA ILE A 170 19.07 50.51 -5.52
C ILE A 170 18.07 50.78 -6.67
N SER A 171 17.59 49.73 -7.36
CA SER A 171 16.68 49.86 -8.50
C SER A 171 15.24 50.19 -8.10
N ASP A 172 14.74 49.65 -6.99
CA ASP A 172 13.32 49.72 -6.64
C ASP A 172 12.94 51.06 -5.96
N CYS A 173 13.91 51.80 -5.39
CA CYS A 173 13.68 53.10 -4.73
C CYS A 173 13.39 54.28 -5.68
N TYR A 174 13.47 54.10 -7.01
CA TYR A 174 13.30 55.20 -7.98
C TYR A 174 11.89 55.32 -8.57
N ASN A 175 10.98 54.36 -8.35
CA ASN A 175 9.77 54.19 -9.16
C ASN A 175 8.41 54.46 -8.45
N ILE A 176 8.39 54.98 -7.20
CA ILE A 176 7.12 55.24 -6.48
C ILE A 176 7.08 56.62 -5.80
N THR A 177 7.15 57.70 -6.59
CA THR A 177 6.52 59.01 -6.28
C THR A 177 6.52 59.91 -7.53
N GLY A 178 5.37 60.07 -8.19
CA GLY A 178 5.21 61.00 -9.32
C GLY A 178 3.91 60.78 -10.09
N LYS A 179 3.15 61.85 -10.36
CA LYS A 179 1.80 61.76 -10.96
C LYS A 179 1.71 62.51 -12.29
N ALA A 180 1.55 61.74 -13.37
CA ALA A 180 1.05 62.11 -14.70
C ALA A 180 1.78 63.20 -15.50
N ILE A 181 2.08 62.86 -16.77
CA ILE A 181 1.82 63.71 -17.95
C ILE A 181 1.69 62.80 -19.19
N ASN A 182 0.85 63.18 -20.15
CA ASN A 182 0.69 62.47 -21.42
C ASN A 182 1.83 62.77 -22.39
N GLN A 183 2.32 61.76 -23.12
CA GLN A 183 2.83 61.96 -24.48
C GLN A 183 2.57 60.73 -25.37
N LYS A 184 2.17 60.99 -26.62
CA LYS A 184 1.97 60.01 -27.71
C LYS A 184 3.31 59.67 -28.39
N ILE A 185 3.23 58.91 -29.50
CA ILE A 185 4.23 58.73 -30.61
C ILE A 185 5.15 57.51 -30.41
N VAL A 186 5.36 56.61 -31.39
CA VAL A 186 4.58 56.18 -32.58
C VAL A 186 5.10 54.79 -33.03
N GLU A 187 4.35 54.03 -33.82
CA GLU A 187 4.83 52.77 -34.41
C GLU A 187 5.97 52.96 -35.44
N THR A 188 6.79 51.93 -35.72
CA THR A 188 6.96 51.37 -37.09
C THR A 188 8.01 50.25 -37.21
N LYS A 189 7.63 49.16 -37.92
CA LYS A 189 8.46 48.39 -38.90
C LYS A 189 9.72 47.65 -38.38
N MET A 190 10.27 46.60 -39.04
CA MET A 190 9.87 45.85 -40.24
C MET A 190 10.41 44.40 -40.26
N LYS A 191 9.61 43.49 -40.84
CA LYS A 191 9.95 42.34 -41.74
C LYS A 191 11.25 41.52 -41.56
N ASN A 192 11.05 40.20 -41.46
CA ASN A 192 11.56 39.08 -42.28
C ASN A 192 12.96 39.16 -42.93
N HIS A 193 13.70 38.04 -42.91
CA HIS A 193 14.14 37.35 -44.15
C HIS A 193 14.42 35.85 -43.91
N VAL A 194 14.79 35.09 -44.96
CA VAL A 194 14.64 33.61 -45.07
C VAL A 194 15.83 32.96 -45.82
N SER A 195 16.00 31.64 -45.63
CA SER A 195 16.59 30.61 -46.54
C SER A 195 18.09 30.20 -46.57
N LYS A 196 18.28 28.85 -46.48
CA LYS A 196 19.08 27.92 -47.34
C LYS A 196 20.63 27.76 -47.21
N THR A 197 21.02 26.61 -46.64
CA THR A 197 21.86 25.50 -47.20
C THR A 197 23.03 25.75 -48.18
N THR A 198 24.19 25.10 -47.94
CA THR A 198 24.85 24.08 -48.84
C THR A 198 26.13 23.47 -48.21
N ASN A 199 26.71 22.42 -48.82
CA ASN A 199 27.91 21.66 -48.36
C ASN A 199 29.13 21.84 -49.31
N LEU A 200 30.36 21.74 -48.77
CA LEU A 200 31.68 21.28 -49.33
C LEU A 200 32.75 21.38 -48.18
N VAL A 201 33.89 20.69 -47.99
CA VAL A 201 34.81 19.76 -48.75
C VAL A 201 35.82 20.49 -49.66
N THR A 202 37.17 20.39 -49.57
CA THR A 202 38.19 19.70 -48.71
C THR A 202 39.55 20.49 -48.80
N TYR A 203 40.84 20.12 -48.58
CA TYR A 203 41.76 18.97 -48.26
C TYR A 203 43.18 19.61 -47.97
N THR A 204 44.34 19.04 -47.56
CA THR A 204 44.84 17.95 -46.66
C THR A 204 46.40 17.98 -46.61
N LYS A 205 47.07 17.99 -45.42
CA LYS A 205 48.52 17.70 -45.14
C LYS A 205 48.77 17.75 -43.61
N ASN A 206 49.64 16.99 -42.92
CA ASN A 206 50.60 15.91 -43.23
C ASN A 206 51.01 15.20 -41.88
N ASN A 207 51.84 14.13 -41.79
CA ASN A 207 51.62 12.72 -42.20
C ASN A 207 52.64 11.74 -41.52
N ILE A 208 52.18 10.57 -41.01
CA ILE A 208 53.00 9.38 -40.59
C ILE A 208 53.82 9.68 -39.27
N ILE A 209 54.43 8.82 -38.41
CA ILE A 209 55.04 7.45 -38.31
C ILE A 209 54.63 6.84 -36.93
N VAL A 210 54.34 5.55 -36.60
CA VAL A 210 54.50 4.16 -37.15
C VAL A 210 55.71 3.35 -36.59
N LYS A 211 55.51 2.36 -35.70
CA LYS A 211 55.47 0.87 -35.91
C LYS A 211 54.76 0.14 -34.74
N ASP A 212 53.85 -0.85 -34.87
CA ASP A 212 53.71 -2.13 -35.67
C ASP A 212 54.68 -3.23 -35.15
N GLN A 213 54.27 -4.39 -34.59
CA GLN A 213 53.38 -5.47 -35.11
C GLN A 213 52.51 -6.22 -34.03
N ARG A 214 51.26 -6.72 -34.25
CA ARG A 214 50.70 -8.01 -34.82
C ARG A 214 50.64 -9.21 -33.82
N ILE A 215 49.85 -10.29 -33.95
CA ILE A 215 49.39 -11.15 -35.10
C ILE A 215 47.92 -11.65 -34.98
N LYS A 216 47.31 -12.09 -36.10
CA LYS A 216 45.97 -12.71 -36.22
C LYS A 216 46.02 -14.25 -36.30
N SER A 217 44.90 -14.93 -36.00
CA SER A 217 44.50 -16.19 -36.65
C SER A 217 42.96 -16.30 -36.75
N ASN A 218 42.45 -17.13 -37.66
CA ASN A 218 41.04 -17.22 -38.03
C ASN A 218 40.77 -18.58 -38.71
N ASN A 219 39.75 -19.36 -38.32
CA ASN A 219 39.12 -20.32 -39.24
C ASN A 219 37.78 -20.94 -38.79
N ARG A 220 37.10 -21.56 -39.77
CA ARG A 220 35.86 -22.34 -39.64
C ARG A 220 36.16 -23.82 -39.38
N ASN A 221 35.28 -24.54 -38.67
CA ASN A 221 34.48 -25.65 -39.23
C ASN A 221 33.65 -26.40 -38.18
N SER A 222 32.66 -27.16 -38.66
CA SER A 222 31.88 -28.14 -37.91
C SER A 222 32.60 -29.48 -37.82
N ILE A 223 32.29 -30.29 -36.79
CA ILE A 223 31.91 -31.71 -36.94
C ILE A 223 31.40 -32.30 -35.61
N LEU A 224 30.60 -33.36 -35.72
CA LEU A 224 29.98 -34.12 -34.65
C LEU A 224 31.00 -35.02 -33.91
N LEU A 225 30.83 -35.26 -32.61
CA LEU A 225 31.16 -36.58 -32.03
C LEU A 225 30.35 -36.86 -30.75
N ARG A 226 29.72 -38.05 -30.72
CA ARG A 226 29.21 -38.68 -29.50
C ARG A 226 30.38 -39.31 -28.74
N LEU A 227 30.22 -39.52 -27.43
CA LEU A 227 30.54 -40.82 -26.83
C LEU A 227 29.65 -41.08 -25.60
N LYS A 228 29.65 -42.33 -25.12
CA LYS A 228 28.77 -42.86 -24.07
C LYS A 228 29.62 -43.63 -23.05
N TYR A 229 28.97 -44.08 -21.96
CA TYR A 229 29.51 -44.95 -20.90
C TYR A 229 30.38 -44.20 -19.86
N THR A 230 30.52 -44.68 -18.61
CA THR A 230 30.23 -46.04 -18.10
C THR A 230 29.55 -46.06 -16.73
N LEU A 231 28.78 -47.12 -16.45
CA LEU A 231 28.28 -47.50 -15.13
C LEU A 231 29.40 -48.15 -14.30
N MET A 232 29.47 -47.87 -12.99
CA MET A 232 29.95 -48.86 -12.03
C MET A 232 29.09 -48.90 -10.77
N VAL A 233 28.75 -50.12 -10.35
CA VAL A 233 28.08 -50.43 -9.09
C VAL A 233 29.16 -50.77 -8.05
N TYR A 234 28.97 -50.38 -6.80
CA TYR A 234 29.69 -50.97 -5.66
C TYR A 234 28.72 -51.40 -4.56
N LYS A 235 28.99 -52.54 -3.92
CA LYS A 235 28.04 -53.22 -3.02
C LYS A 235 28.74 -54.11 -1.99
N SER A 236 28.53 -53.84 -0.72
CA SER A 236 28.84 -54.70 0.44
C SER A 236 27.68 -54.53 1.45
N LYS A 237 27.14 -55.53 2.18
CA LYS A 237 27.69 -56.67 2.95
C LYS A 237 28.59 -56.20 4.11
N TYR A 238 28.34 -56.50 5.39
CA TYR A 238 27.21 -57.09 6.15
C TYR A 238 27.27 -56.45 7.56
N GLN A 239 26.25 -56.47 8.43
CA GLN A 239 25.82 -57.61 9.25
C GLN A 239 24.45 -57.34 9.93
N PHE A 240 23.78 -58.40 10.38
CA PHE A 240 22.57 -58.36 11.21
C PHE A 240 22.94 -58.47 12.70
N LYS A 241 22.17 -57.80 13.58
CA LYS A 241 22.00 -58.24 14.98
C LYS A 241 20.62 -57.88 15.52
N LEU A 242 20.10 -58.74 16.37
CA LEU A 242 18.75 -58.83 16.94
C LEU A 242 18.92 -59.37 18.37
N LEU A 243 18.05 -59.19 19.37
CA LEU A 243 16.82 -58.40 19.64
C LEU A 243 16.63 -58.48 21.19
N PRO A 244 15.64 -57.84 21.85
CA PRO A 244 14.73 -56.74 21.48
C PRO A 244 14.75 -55.57 22.50
N ASN A 245 13.91 -54.55 22.30
CA ASN A 245 12.91 -54.20 23.33
C ASN A 245 11.80 -53.29 22.78
N ASN A 246 10.62 -53.36 23.41
CA ASN A 246 9.36 -52.84 22.86
C ASN A 246 9.28 -51.30 22.88
N PHE A 247 8.76 -50.69 21.81
CA PHE A 247 7.37 -50.14 21.74
C PHE A 247 7.10 -49.41 20.40
N ASN A 248 5.82 -49.18 20.08
CA ASN A 248 5.29 -48.27 19.02
C ASN A 248 5.47 -48.66 17.53
N THR A 249 4.75 -49.69 17.07
CA THR A 249 4.61 -50.04 15.63
C THR A 249 3.17 -50.04 15.09
N GLN A 250 2.33 -49.06 15.47
CA GLN A 250 1.04 -48.79 14.78
C GLN A 250 1.02 -47.50 13.95
N LYS A 251 1.92 -46.55 14.19
CA LYS A 251 1.83 -45.19 13.62
C LYS A 251 2.32 -45.02 12.17
N ARG A 252 2.71 -46.10 11.48
CA ARG A 252 3.38 -46.05 10.16
C ARG A 252 2.66 -46.75 9.00
N LEU A 253 1.53 -47.43 9.25
CA LEU A 253 0.71 -48.05 8.19
C LEU A 253 -0.47 -47.16 7.74
N PHE A 254 -1.05 -46.36 8.65
CA PHE A 254 -2.13 -45.43 8.30
C PHE A 254 -1.70 -44.33 7.31
N GLN A 255 -0.44 -43.88 7.38
CA GLN A 255 0.10 -42.85 6.47
C GLN A 255 -0.03 -43.25 4.99
N THR A 256 0.22 -44.53 4.68
CA THR A 256 0.27 -45.06 3.31
C THR A 256 -1.11 -45.36 2.73
N ILE A 257 -2.09 -45.71 3.58
CA ILE A 257 -3.46 -45.96 3.17
C ILE A 257 -4.17 -44.63 2.85
N ILE A 258 -3.95 -43.59 3.66
CA ILE A 258 -4.51 -42.26 3.41
C ILE A 258 -3.98 -41.65 2.10
N SER A 259 -2.75 -41.95 1.68
CA SER A 259 -2.20 -41.50 0.39
C SER A 259 -2.78 -42.18 -0.86
N LEU A 260 -3.57 -43.26 -0.71
CA LEU A 260 -4.18 -43.96 -1.85
C LEU A 260 -5.60 -43.47 -2.19
N ASN A 261 -6.31 -42.85 -1.24
CA ASN A 261 -7.47 -42.02 -1.57
C ASN A 261 -6.98 -40.65 -2.06
N GLN A 262 -6.66 -40.56 -3.35
CA GLN A 262 -6.68 -39.27 -4.05
C GLN A 262 -8.12 -38.76 -4.03
N ASN A 263 -8.46 -37.93 -3.05
CA ASN A 263 -9.77 -37.27 -2.97
C ASN A 263 -10.02 -36.53 -4.29
N ILE A 264 -10.98 -37.05 -5.07
CA ILE A 264 -11.33 -36.52 -6.39
C ILE A 264 -11.74 -35.06 -6.21
N PHE A 265 -10.95 -34.16 -6.79
CA PHE A 265 -11.20 -32.72 -6.70
C PHE A 265 -12.57 -32.42 -7.33
N ASN A 266 -13.52 -31.94 -6.52
CA ASN A 266 -14.87 -31.70 -7.03
C ASN A 266 -14.87 -30.45 -7.93
N PRO A 267 -15.42 -30.51 -9.15
CA PRO A 267 -15.47 -29.37 -10.07
C PRO A 267 -16.15 -28.14 -9.47
N TRP A 268 -17.25 -28.31 -8.74
CA TRP A 268 -17.99 -27.20 -8.13
C TRP A 268 -17.19 -26.47 -7.05
N TYR A 269 -16.21 -27.13 -6.41
CA TYR A 269 -15.29 -26.43 -5.50
C TYR A 269 -14.50 -25.36 -6.25
N LEU A 270 -13.98 -25.64 -7.46
CA LEU A 270 -13.31 -24.62 -8.27
C LEU A 270 -14.27 -23.50 -8.67
N THR A 271 -15.52 -23.82 -9.04
CA THR A 271 -16.54 -22.80 -9.32
C THR A 271 -16.75 -21.87 -8.13
N GLY A 272 -17.06 -22.41 -6.94
CA GLY A 272 -17.30 -21.63 -5.74
C GLY A 272 -16.08 -20.83 -5.27
N PHE A 273 -14.90 -21.45 -5.31
CA PHE A 273 -13.66 -20.75 -4.97
C PHE A 273 -13.33 -19.63 -5.97
N SER A 274 -13.71 -19.81 -7.24
CA SER A 274 -13.57 -18.78 -8.28
C SER A 274 -14.63 -17.68 -8.16
N ASP A 275 -15.84 -17.97 -7.67
CA ASP A 275 -16.86 -16.97 -7.34
C ASP A 275 -16.35 -15.99 -6.26
N GLY A 276 -15.52 -16.45 -5.32
CA GLY A 276 -14.74 -15.60 -4.41
C GLY A 276 -13.47 -15.01 -5.05
N GLU A 277 -12.39 -15.79 -5.12
CA GLU A 277 -11.01 -15.33 -5.40
C GLU A 277 -10.61 -15.34 -6.89
N GLY A 278 -11.49 -15.83 -7.78
CA GLY A 278 -11.23 -15.88 -9.23
C GLY A 278 -11.35 -14.52 -9.92
N CYS A 279 -10.55 -14.31 -10.95
CA CYS A 279 -10.54 -13.07 -11.74
C CYS A 279 -10.37 -13.36 -13.23
N PHE A 280 -11.33 -12.89 -14.03
CA PHE A 280 -11.27 -12.83 -15.50
C PHE A 280 -10.82 -11.42 -15.91
N ASN A 281 -9.71 -11.30 -16.62
CA ASN A 281 -9.14 -10.01 -17.00
C ASN A 281 -8.79 -9.94 -18.49
N ILE A 282 -9.16 -8.82 -19.11
CA ILE A 282 -8.74 -8.41 -20.44
C ILE A 282 -7.71 -7.28 -20.30
N SER A 283 -6.46 -7.57 -20.63
CA SER A 283 -5.40 -6.57 -20.76
C SER A 283 -5.27 -6.14 -22.22
N VAL A 284 -5.40 -4.85 -22.48
CA VAL A 284 -5.15 -4.23 -23.80
C VAL A 284 -4.10 -3.14 -23.60
N TYR A 285 -2.99 -3.20 -24.33
CA TYR A 285 -1.88 -2.26 -24.17
C TYR A 285 -1.13 -2.02 -25.48
N LYS A 286 -0.48 -0.86 -25.58
CA LYS A 286 0.20 -0.40 -26.79
C LYS A 286 1.51 -1.17 -27.02
N THR A 287 1.78 -1.59 -28.25
CA THR A 287 3.08 -2.16 -28.66
C THR A 287 3.39 -1.87 -30.13
N LYS A 288 4.68 -1.88 -30.49
CA LYS A 288 5.15 -1.69 -31.87
C LYS A 288 5.00 -2.96 -32.72
N ASP A 289 5.07 -4.13 -32.10
CA ASP A 289 5.06 -5.45 -32.75
C ASP A 289 3.66 -5.98 -33.12
N ALA A 290 2.60 -5.19 -32.91
CA ALA A 290 1.22 -5.55 -33.28
C ALA A 290 0.76 -4.72 -34.49
N LYS A 291 0.13 -5.35 -35.48
CA LYS A 291 -0.37 -4.70 -36.71
C LYS A 291 -1.34 -3.54 -36.44
N THR A 292 -2.09 -3.60 -35.34
CA THR A 292 -3.03 -2.57 -34.88
C THR A 292 -2.41 -1.52 -33.97
N GLY A 293 -1.13 -1.67 -33.58
CA GLY A 293 -0.49 -0.91 -32.50
C GLY A 293 -0.87 -1.36 -31.08
N TRP A 294 -1.75 -2.37 -30.93
CA TRP A 294 -2.29 -2.82 -29.65
C TRP A 294 -2.21 -4.34 -29.51
N ARG A 295 -1.76 -4.82 -28.35
CA ARG A 295 -1.78 -6.24 -27.97
C ARG A 295 -2.88 -6.50 -26.96
N VAL A 296 -3.68 -7.54 -27.22
CA VAL A 296 -4.67 -8.09 -26.29
C VAL A 296 -4.08 -9.31 -25.61
N ILE A 297 -4.27 -9.43 -24.30
CA ILE A 297 -3.99 -10.64 -23.52
C ILE A 297 -5.21 -10.92 -22.63
N LEU A 298 -5.74 -12.13 -22.74
CA LEU A 298 -6.78 -12.66 -21.86
C LEU A 298 -6.10 -13.42 -20.71
N ILE A 299 -6.63 -13.26 -19.51
CA ILE A 299 -6.08 -13.84 -18.29
C ILE A 299 -7.22 -14.38 -17.43
N PHE A 300 -7.17 -15.66 -17.07
CA PHE A 300 -7.82 -16.16 -15.87
C PHE A 300 -6.78 -16.27 -14.75
N SER A 301 -7.13 -15.86 -13.54
CA SER A 301 -6.21 -15.90 -12.40
C SER A 301 -6.92 -16.02 -11.05
N ILE A 302 -6.22 -16.60 -10.09
CA ILE A 302 -6.62 -16.70 -8.68
C ILE A 302 -5.40 -16.26 -7.86
N GLY A 303 -5.53 -15.23 -7.01
CA GLY A 303 -4.43 -14.68 -6.21
C GLY A 303 -4.69 -14.89 -4.72
N LEU A 304 -3.75 -15.52 -4.00
CA LEU A 304 -3.89 -15.87 -2.57
C LEU A 304 -2.65 -15.48 -1.76
N HIS A 305 -2.76 -15.53 -0.44
CA HIS A 305 -1.60 -15.50 0.46
C HIS A 305 -0.78 -16.79 0.31
N GLU A 306 0.54 -16.71 0.41
CA GLU A 306 1.48 -17.81 0.12
C GLU A 306 1.22 -19.09 0.94
N ARG A 307 0.77 -18.92 2.20
CA ARG A 307 0.31 -20.02 3.07
C ARG A 307 -0.72 -20.94 2.39
N ASP A 308 -1.61 -20.41 1.55
CA ASP A 308 -2.74 -21.12 0.94
C ASP A 308 -2.39 -21.70 -0.45
N LYS A 309 -1.09 -21.80 -0.78
CA LYS A 309 -0.54 -22.40 -2.01
C LYS A 309 -1.10 -23.79 -2.34
N ILE A 310 -1.38 -24.60 -1.33
CA ILE A 310 -1.96 -25.94 -1.47
C ILE A 310 -3.31 -25.93 -2.21
N VAL A 311 -4.08 -24.84 -2.13
CA VAL A 311 -5.34 -24.69 -2.89
C VAL A 311 -5.04 -24.47 -4.37
N LEU A 312 -4.07 -23.63 -4.70
CA LEU A 312 -3.66 -23.38 -6.08
C LEU A 312 -3.02 -24.61 -6.71
N GLU A 313 -2.25 -25.40 -5.95
CA GLU A 313 -1.67 -26.66 -6.43
C GLU A 313 -2.75 -27.72 -6.70
N LYS A 314 -3.77 -27.85 -5.84
CA LYS A 314 -4.94 -28.69 -6.10
C LYS A 314 -5.67 -28.26 -7.39
N ILE A 315 -5.92 -26.95 -7.56
CA ILE A 315 -6.59 -26.40 -8.74
C ILE A 315 -5.75 -26.62 -10.02
N GLN A 316 -4.43 -26.39 -9.96
CA GLN A 316 -3.51 -26.61 -11.08
C GLN A 316 -3.48 -28.09 -11.49
N ASN A 317 -3.42 -29.01 -10.52
CA ASN A 317 -3.44 -30.45 -10.77
C ASN A 317 -4.77 -30.93 -11.37
N TYR A 318 -5.90 -30.36 -10.93
CA TYR A 318 -7.23 -30.66 -11.48
C TYR A 318 -7.40 -30.16 -12.92
N LEU A 319 -6.95 -28.93 -13.21
CA LEU A 319 -7.07 -28.34 -14.55
C LEU A 319 -6.01 -28.84 -15.55
N GLY A 320 -4.88 -29.37 -15.06
CA GLY A 320 -3.74 -29.83 -15.88
C GLY A 320 -2.94 -28.72 -16.58
N VAL A 321 -3.33 -27.45 -16.39
CA VAL A 321 -2.76 -26.28 -17.09
C VAL A 321 -2.52 -25.10 -16.13
N GLY A 322 -1.98 -24.00 -16.66
CA GLY A 322 -1.67 -22.80 -15.88
C GLY A 322 -0.40 -22.93 -15.04
N LYS A 323 0.02 -21.82 -14.43
CA LYS A 323 1.24 -21.72 -13.64
C LYS A 323 1.02 -20.86 -12.39
N ILE A 324 1.67 -21.23 -11.29
CA ILE A 324 1.69 -20.46 -10.04
C ILE A 324 2.95 -19.58 -10.03
N TYR A 325 2.76 -18.29 -9.75
CA TYR A 325 3.82 -17.27 -9.69
C TYR A 325 3.83 -16.61 -8.31
N LYS A 326 4.99 -16.17 -7.82
CA LYS A 326 5.08 -15.32 -6.64
C LYS A 326 4.82 -13.85 -7.03
N GLN A 327 3.89 -13.19 -6.33
CA GLN A 327 3.41 -11.84 -6.63
C GLN A 327 3.64 -10.89 -5.43
N GLY A 328 4.89 -10.77 -5.02
CA GLY A 328 5.31 -9.96 -3.85
C GLY A 328 5.81 -10.84 -2.70
N PHE A 329 5.88 -10.27 -1.49
CA PHE A 329 6.52 -10.93 -0.34
C PHE A 329 5.77 -12.19 0.14
N ASN A 330 4.46 -12.06 0.38
CA ASN A 330 3.58 -13.09 0.95
C ASN A 330 2.39 -13.45 0.04
N SER A 331 2.43 -13.09 -1.25
CA SER A 331 1.32 -13.29 -2.20
C SER A 331 1.77 -14.14 -3.38
N ILE A 332 0.86 -14.98 -3.86
CA ILE A 332 1.04 -15.90 -4.99
C ILE A 332 -0.17 -15.82 -5.91
N GLN A 333 0.03 -16.04 -7.20
CA GLN A 333 -1.05 -16.04 -8.19
C GLN A 333 -0.93 -17.23 -9.14
N TYR A 334 -1.99 -18.05 -9.17
CA TYR A 334 -2.23 -18.99 -10.26
C TYR A 334 -2.75 -18.22 -11.46
N ARG A 335 -2.20 -18.48 -12.65
CA ARG A 335 -2.53 -17.75 -13.88
C ARG A 335 -2.56 -18.66 -15.10
N ILE A 336 -3.58 -18.46 -15.94
CA ILE A 336 -3.73 -19.04 -17.28
C ILE A 336 -3.83 -17.91 -18.30
N GLN A 337 -3.11 -18.02 -19.42
CA GLN A 337 -3.05 -16.98 -20.46
C GLN A 337 -3.04 -17.49 -21.92
N SER A 338 -2.67 -18.75 -22.19
CA SER A 338 -2.65 -19.24 -23.58
C SER A 338 -4.07 -19.57 -24.04
N VAL A 339 -4.34 -19.41 -25.34
CA VAL A 339 -5.68 -19.66 -25.92
C VAL A 339 -6.08 -21.14 -25.76
N ASN A 340 -5.10 -22.06 -25.79
CA ASN A 340 -5.35 -23.49 -25.60
C ASN A 340 -5.74 -23.80 -24.14
N ASP A 341 -5.00 -23.26 -23.18
CA ASP A 341 -5.29 -23.46 -21.75
C ASP A 341 -6.61 -22.76 -21.34
N LEU A 342 -6.88 -21.58 -21.91
CA LEU A 342 -8.12 -20.85 -21.68
C LEU A 342 -9.35 -21.60 -22.23
N GLN A 343 -9.20 -22.45 -23.25
CA GLN A 343 -10.30 -23.30 -23.70
C GLN A 343 -10.76 -24.26 -22.59
N ILE A 344 -9.85 -24.76 -21.74
CA ILE A 344 -10.20 -25.61 -20.59
C ILE A 344 -10.98 -24.81 -19.54
N ILE A 345 -10.61 -23.54 -19.33
CA ILE A 345 -11.36 -22.63 -18.46
C ILE A 345 -12.77 -22.33 -18.98
N ILE A 346 -12.94 -22.08 -20.29
CA ILE A 346 -14.27 -21.93 -20.89
C ILE A 346 -15.08 -23.24 -20.73
N ASN A 347 -14.49 -24.39 -21.07
CA ASN A 347 -15.15 -25.69 -20.94
C ASN A 347 -15.57 -26.00 -19.49
N HIS A 348 -14.77 -25.60 -18.50
CA HIS A 348 -15.09 -25.81 -17.09
C HIS A 348 -16.29 -24.94 -16.66
N PHE A 349 -16.23 -23.63 -16.86
CA PHE A 349 -17.31 -22.73 -16.42
C PHE A 349 -18.58 -22.80 -17.28
N ASP A 350 -18.51 -23.33 -18.51
CA ASP A 350 -19.71 -23.70 -19.27
C ASP A 350 -20.43 -24.93 -18.69
N LYS A 351 -19.69 -25.87 -18.10
CA LYS A 351 -20.26 -27.08 -17.47
C LYS A 351 -20.62 -26.87 -15.99
N TYR A 352 -19.91 -25.96 -15.31
CA TYR A 352 -20.04 -25.67 -13.89
C TYR A 352 -20.13 -24.13 -13.66
N PRO A 353 -21.27 -23.48 -14.00
CA PRO A 353 -21.36 -22.03 -14.05
C PRO A 353 -21.22 -21.34 -12.69
N LEU A 354 -20.57 -20.17 -12.71
CA LEU A 354 -20.47 -19.25 -11.59
C LEU A 354 -21.86 -18.74 -11.15
N LEU A 355 -22.04 -18.45 -9.86
CA LEU A 355 -23.31 -17.98 -9.32
C LEU A 355 -23.33 -16.49 -9.00
N THR A 356 -22.19 -15.85 -8.70
CA THR A 356 -22.12 -14.41 -8.40
C THR A 356 -22.26 -13.56 -9.66
N GLN A 357 -22.35 -12.22 -9.52
CA GLN A 357 -22.25 -11.26 -10.63
C GLN A 357 -20.98 -11.45 -11.50
N LYS A 358 -19.97 -12.18 -11.01
CA LYS A 358 -18.76 -12.57 -11.77
C LYS A 358 -19.09 -13.47 -12.96
N LEU A 359 -20.24 -14.16 -12.97
CA LEU A 359 -20.79 -14.85 -14.14
C LEU A 359 -20.91 -13.90 -15.35
N LEU A 360 -21.27 -12.63 -15.11
CA LEU A 360 -21.43 -11.63 -16.17
C LEU A 360 -20.06 -11.14 -16.70
N ASP A 361 -19.03 -11.10 -15.85
CA ASP A 361 -17.64 -10.89 -16.27
C ASP A 361 -17.11 -12.10 -17.05
N TYR A 362 -17.49 -13.33 -16.66
CA TYR A 362 -17.15 -14.56 -17.40
C TYR A 362 -17.79 -14.62 -18.79
N HIS A 363 -19.08 -14.31 -18.95
CA HIS A 363 -19.73 -14.32 -20.27
C HIS A 363 -19.06 -13.33 -21.24
N LEU A 364 -18.81 -12.10 -20.79
CA LEU A 364 -18.05 -11.11 -21.56
C LEU A 364 -16.61 -11.57 -21.86
N PHE A 365 -15.94 -12.22 -20.90
CA PHE A 365 -14.61 -12.81 -21.14
C PHE A 365 -14.65 -13.95 -22.17
N LYS A 366 -15.71 -14.77 -22.18
CA LYS A 366 -15.93 -15.84 -23.16
C LYS A 366 -16.15 -15.28 -24.57
N GLU A 367 -16.89 -14.18 -24.72
CA GLU A 367 -17.01 -13.48 -26.00
C GLU A 367 -15.64 -13.01 -26.51
N ALA A 368 -14.87 -12.31 -25.66
CA ALA A 368 -13.52 -11.87 -26.03
C ALA A 368 -12.56 -13.05 -26.33
N PHE A 369 -12.74 -14.20 -25.65
CA PHE A 369 -12.00 -15.42 -25.96
C PHE A 369 -12.24 -15.90 -27.38
N PHE A 370 -13.48 -15.89 -27.89
CA PHE A 370 -13.74 -16.23 -29.29
C PHE A 370 -13.14 -15.20 -30.26
N LEU A 371 -13.23 -13.90 -29.98
CA LEU A 371 -12.57 -12.85 -30.80
C LEU A 371 -11.04 -13.02 -30.88
N VAL A 372 -10.42 -13.51 -29.80
CA VAL A 372 -8.98 -13.83 -29.77
C VAL A 372 -8.68 -15.14 -30.49
N LYS A 373 -9.46 -16.20 -30.24
CA LYS A 373 -9.31 -17.52 -30.89
C LYS A 373 -9.48 -17.45 -32.41
N ASN A 374 -10.44 -16.67 -32.88
CA ASN A 374 -10.71 -16.42 -34.30
C ASN A 374 -9.73 -15.43 -34.96
N LYS A 375 -8.81 -14.84 -34.18
CA LYS A 375 -7.84 -13.80 -34.61
C LYS A 375 -8.47 -12.48 -35.09
N GLU A 376 -9.74 -12.23 -34.78
CA GLU A 376 -10.47 -11.00 -35.14
C GLU A 376 -9.80 -9.74 -34.54
N TYR A 377 -9.15 -9.88 -33.38
CA TYR A 377 -8.33 -8.86 -32.71
C TYR A 377 -7.16 -8.29 -33.54
N LEU A 378 -6.80 -8.91 -34.66
CA LEU A 378 -5.80 -8.38 -35.60
C LEU A 378 -6.36 -7.24 -36.48
N THR A 379 -7.64 -6.90 -36.33
CA THR A 379 -8.32 -5.77 -36.99
C THR A 379 -8.68 -4.67 -36.00
N LEU A 380 -8.79 -3.42 -36.46
CA LEU A 380 -9.19 -2.30 -35.60
C LEU A 380 -10.61 -2.48 -35.05
N SER A 381 -11.54 -3.02 -35.86
CA SER A 381 -12.91 -3.36 -35.43
C SER A 381 -12.91 -4.45 -34.33
N GLY A 382 -12.08 -5.48 -34.46
CA GLY A 382 -11.92 -6.51 -33.43
C GLY A 382 -11.36 -5.94 -32.13
N ILE A 383 -10.38 -5.02 -32.19
CA ILE A 383 -9.91 -4.27 -31.01
C ILE A 383 -11.03 -3.44 -30.39
N GLN A 384 -11.82 -2.71 -31.18
CA GLN A 384 -12.96 -1.92 -30.68
C GLN A 384 -14.03 -2.79 -30.00
N ARG A 385 -14.35 -3.96 -30.55
CA ARG A 385 -15.26 -4.94 -29.92
C ARG A 385 -14.70 -5.46 -28.60
N ILE A 386 -13.42 -5.82 -28.55
CA ILE A 386 -12.74 -6.23 -27.30
C ILE A 386 -12.69 -5.10 -26.26
N LEU A 387 -12.59 -3.84 -26.69
CA LEU A 387 -12.65 -2.67 -25.80
C LEU A 387 -14.06 -2.39 -25.28
N SER A 388 -15.11 -2.59 -26.10
CA SER A 388 -16.51 -2.54 -25.66
C SER A 388 -16.79 -3.58 -24.56
N ILE A 389 -16.35 -4.82 -24.77
CA ILE A 389 -16.39 -5.89 -23.77
C ILE A 389 -15.59 -5.49 -22.52
N LYS A 390 -14.33 -5.06 -22.69
CA LYS A 390 -13.46 -4.66 -21.57
C LYS A 390 -14.04 -3.50 -20.75
N ALA A 391 -14.73 -2.55 -21.37
CA ALA A 391 -15.32 -1.41 -20.68
C ALA A 391 -16.35 -1.81 -19.62
N SER A 392 -16.98 -2.98 -19.77
CA SER A 392 -17.97 -3.52 -18.82
C SER A 392 -17.42 -4.57 -17.86
N ILE A 393 -16.18 -5.04 -18.03
CA ILE A 393 -15.52 -6.02 -17.14
C ILE A 393 -14.75 -5.32 -16.01
N ASN A 394 -14.92 -5.80 -14.77
CA ASN A 394 -14.20 -5.33 -13.58
C ASN A 394 -14.24 -3.79 -13.41
N LEU A 395 -13.11 -3.11 -13.66
CA LEU A 395 -12.93 -1.65 -13.54
C LEU A 395 -12.98 -0.92 -14.91
N GLY A 396 -13.31 -1.62 -15.99
CA GLY A 396 -13.48 -1.04 -17.32
C GLY A 396 -12.17 -0.68 -18.06
N LEU A 397 -12.19 0.49 -18.70
CA LEU A 397 -11.06 1.05 -19.46
C LEU A 397 -10.19 1.97 -18.59
N SER A 398 -8.87 1.89 -18.79
CA SER A 398 -7.93 2.89 -18.27
C SER A 398 -8.04 4.21 -19.05
N ASP A 399 -7.57 5.31 -18.47
CA ASP A 399 -7.67 6.63 -19.12
C ASP A 399 -6.79 6.76 -20.37
N GLU A 400 -5.74 5.94 -20.50
CA GLU A 400 -5.00 5.78 -21.76
C GLU A 400 -5.89 5.19 -22.86
N LEU A 401 -6.65 4.12 -22.54
CA LEU A 401 -7.57 3.49 -23.49
C LEU A 401 -8.75 4.41 -23.84
N LYS A 402 -9.30 5.17 -22.87
CA LYS A 402 -10.32 6.19 -23.14
C LYS A 402 -9.82 7.29 -24.08
N LYS A 403 -8.57 7.76 -23.89
CA LYS A 403 -7.93 8.77 -24.77
C LYS A 403 -7.64 8.23 -26.18
N ALA A 404 -7.25 6.96 -26.29
CA ALA A 404 -6.98 6.32 -27.58
C ALA A 404 -8.27 5.92 -28.34
N PHE A 405 -9.36 5.64 -27.61
CA PHE A 405 -10.63 5.16 -28.15
C PHE A 405 -11.80 5.85 -27.42
N PRO A 406 -12.12 7.12 -27.72
CA PRO A 406 -13.12 7.89 -26.98
C PRO A 406 -14.56 7.38 -27.17
N ASN A 407 -14.87 6.82 -28.34
CA ASN A 407 -16.24 6.47 -28.73
C ASN A 407 -16.59 4.99 -28.45
N ILE A 408 -16.01 4.38 -27.41
CA ILE A 408 -16.31 2.98 -27.04
C ILE A 408 -17.57 2.93 -26.19
N ILE A 409 -18.64 2.38 -26.76
CA ILE A 409 -19.87 2.02 -26.05
C ILE A 409 -19.60 0.72 -25.25
N PRO A 410 -19.82 0.67 -23.93
CA PRO A 410 -19.63 -0.56 -23.14
C PRO A 410 -20.63 -1.66 -23.51
N ALA A 411 -20.20 -2.92 -23.48
CA ALA A 411 -21.05 -4.07 -23.76
C ALA A 411 -22.13 -4.25 -22.67
N LEU A 412 -23.36 -4.57 -23.07
CA LEU A 412 -24.47 -4.75 -22.13
C LEU A 412 -24.30 -6.04 -21.31
N LYS A 413 -24.58 -5.97 -20.00
CA LYS A 413 -24.67 -7.13 -19.11
C LYS A 413 -26.14 -7.51 -18.88
N ALA A 414 -26.50 -8.75 -19.18
CA ALA A 414 -27.81 -9.29 -18.82
C ALA A 414 -27.91 -9.48 -17.29
N ALA A 415 -29.11 -9.31 -16.73
CA ALA A 415 -29.34 -9.62 -15.31
C ALA A 415 -29.41 -11.13 -15.08
N ILE A 416 -28.71 -11.63 -14.04
CA ILE A 416 -28.81 -13.03 -13.63
C ILE A 416 -30.23 -13.30 -13.10
N LYS A 417 -30.81 -14.43 -13.47
CA LYS A 417 -32.13 -14.91 -13.01
C LYS A 417 -32.01 -16.33 -12.47
N ASN A 418 -32.91 -16.70 -11.56
CA ASN A 418 -33.09 -18.07 -11.07
C ASN A 418 -31.80 -18.73 -10.52
N GLN A 419 -30.99 -17.96 -9.78
CA GLN A 419 -29.83 -18.50 -9.04
C GLN A 419 -30.27 -19.63 -8.11
N THR A 420 -29.54 -20.74 -8.12
CA THR A 420 -29.70 -21.90 -7.23
C THR A 420 -28.33 -22.49 -6.96
N ILE A 421 -28.14 -23.11 -5.80
CA ILE A 421 -26.86 -23.75 -5.43
C ILE A 421 -26.91 -25.22 -5.88
N PRO A 422 -26.07 -25.65 -6.85
CA PRO A 422 -26.22 -26.95 -7.51
C PRO A 422 -25.56 -28.11 -6.75
N ASP A 423 -24.55 -27.84 -5.92
CA ASP A 423 -23.80 -28.81 -5.13
C ASP A 423 -23.25 -28.12 -3.87
N PHE A 424 -23.27 -28.80 -2.72
CA PHE A 424 -22.64 -28.33 -1.48
C PHE A 424 -21.17 -27.95 -1.69
N ASN A 425 -20.46 -28.64 -2.58
CA ASN A 425 -19.05 -28.37 -2.89
C ASN A 425 -18.82 -26.96 -3.47
N TRP A 426 -19.81 -26.36 -4.15
CA TRP A 426 -19.76 -24.94 -4.52
C TRP A 426 -19.70 -24.06 -3.27
N LEU A 427 -20.55 -24.34 -2.27
CA LEU A 427 -20.56 -23.60 -1.02
C LEU A 427 -19.26 -23.80 -0.23
N ILE A 428 -18.65 -24.99 -0.26
CA ILE A 428 -17.34 -25.22 0.37
C ILE A 428 -16.25 -24.36 -0.29
N GLY A 429 -16.19 -24.32 -1.62
CA GLY A 429 -15.24 -23.47 -2.33
C GLY A 429 -15.45 -21.98 -2.05
N PHE A 430 -16.71 -21.53 -2.08
CA PHE A 430 -17.07 -20.13 -1.81
C PHE A 430 -16.77 -19.73 -0.36
N VAL A 431 -16.95 -20.66 0.60
CA VAL A 431 -16.62 -20.45 2.02
C VAL A 431 -15.11 -20.52 2.27
N ASP A 432 -14.33 -21.33 1.54
CA ASP A 432 -12.87 -21.36 1.70
C ASP A 432 -12.21 -20.07 1.16
N ALA A 433 -12.87 -19.38 0.23
CA ALA A 433 -12.61 -17.98 -0.08
C ALA A 433 -13.17 -17.05 1.03
N GLU A 434 -14.45 -16.72 0.97
CA GLU A 434 -15.10 -15.56 1.63
C GLU A 434 -15.57 -15.81 3.08
N GLY A 435 -15.44 -17.05 3.56
CA GLY A 435 -15.90 -17.48 4.88
C GLY A 435 -14.92 -17.18 6.01
N CYS A 436 -15.43 -17.13 7.24
CA CYS A 436 -14.68 -16.88 8.47
C CYS A 436 -15.31 -17.63 9.66
N PHE A 437 -14.48 -18.35 10.40
CA PHE A 437 -14.83 -19.00 11.67
C PHE A 437 -14.31 -18.13 12.81
N PHE A 438 -15.21 -17.31 13.36
CA PHE A 438 -14.85 -16.25 14.31
C PHE A 438 -15.24 -16.61 15.75
N ILE A 439 -14.33 -16.32 16.67
CA ILE A 439 -14.54 -16.40 18.11
C ILE A 439 -14.58 -14.97 18.65
N ASP A 440 -15.71 -14.58 19.21
CA ASP A 440 -15.87 -13.32 19.93
C ASP A 440 -15.70 -13.58 21.43
N ILE A 441 -14.97 -12.70 22.12
CA ILE A 441 -14.82 -12.73 23.58
C ILE A 441 -14.95 -11.29 24.05
N TYR A 442 -16.02 -11.02 24.79
CA TYR A 442 -16.43 -9.66 25.15
C TYR A 442 -16.83 -9.57 26.62
N ASN A 443 -16.67 -8.37 27.20
CA ASN A 443 -17.04 -8.11 28.58
C ASN A 443 -18.56 -8.20 28.75
N SER A 444 -19.03 -8.95 29.74
CA SER A 444 -20.45 -9.23 29.98
C SER A 444 -20.74 -9.24 31.49
N PRO A 445 -21.32 -8.17 32.07
CA PRO A 445 -21.53 -8.05 33.52
C PRO A 445 -22.51 -9.08 34.09
N THR A 446 -23.31 -9.72 33.22
CA THR A 446 -24.23 -10.82 33.56
C THR A 446 -23.53 -12.18 33.75
N THR A 447 -22.23 -12.27 33.55
CA THR A 447 -21.46 -13.53 33.67
C THR A 447 -20.58 -13.53 34.92
N LYS A 448 -20.45 -14.69 35.57
CA LYS A 448 -19.64 -14.87 36.80
C LYS A 448 -18.15 -14.50 36.64
N LEU A 449 -17.64 -14.50 35.41
CA LEU A 449 -16.25 -14.17 35.07
C LEU A 449 -16.08 -12.77 34.46
N GLY A 450 -17.17 -11.99 34.34
CA GLY A 450 -17.18 -10.70 33.66
C GLY A 450 -16.97 -10.76 32.14
N GLN A 451 -16.83 -11.94 31.55
CA GLN A 451 -16.61 -12.17 30.12
C GLN A 451 -17.51 -13.29 29.57
N ALA A 452 -17.97 -13.11 28.33
CA ALA A 452 -18.74 -14.08 27.57
C ALA A 452 -18.00 -14.48 26.28
N VAL A 453 -18.17 -15.74 25.86
CA VAL A 453 -17.65 -16.28 24.60
C VAL A 453 -18.81 -16.49 23.63
N LYS A 454 -18.64 -16.06 22.37
CA LYS A 454 -19.65 -16.23 21.31
C LYS A 454 -19.01 -16.68 20.00
N LEU A 455 -19.47 -17.81 19.50
CA LEU A 455 -19.10 -18.29 18.17
C LEU A 455 -19.85 -17.50 17.09
N SER A 456 -19.21 -17.33 15.93
CA SER A 456 -19.84 -16.79 14.72
C SER A 456 -19.24 -17.41 13.47
N PHE A 457 -20.06 -18.09 12.68
CA PHE A 457 -19.75 -18.34 11.27
C PHE A 457 -20.19 -17.12 10.46
N ILE A 458 -19.33 -16.63 9.58
CA ILE A 458 -19.56 -15.42 8.78
C ILE A 458 -19.14 -15.70 7.34
N VAL A 459 -19.95 -15.29 6.36
CA VAL A 459 -19.54 -15.13 4.95
C VAL A 459 -19.79 -13.68 4.57
N THR A 460 -18.81 -13.04 3.92
CA THR A 460 -18.91 -11.64 3.49
C THR A 460 -18.93 -11.57 1.96
N GLN A 461 -19.69 -10.65 1.38
CA GLN A 461 -19.64 -10.38 -0.06
C GLN A 461 -20.03 -8.92 -0.35
N HIS A 462 -19.81 -8.43 -1.57
CA HIS A 462 -20.33 -7.14 -2.02
C HIS A 462 -21.86 -7.17 -2.17
N CYS A 463 -22.55 -6.05 -1.87
CA CYS A 463 -24.01 -5.97 -1.81
C CYS A 463 -24.73 -6.30 -3.14
N ARG A 464 -24.02 -6.23 -4.27
CA ARG A 464 -24.50 -6.67 -5.61
C ARG A 464 -24.91 -8.15 -5.68
N ASP A 465 -24.45 -8.97 -4.73
CA ASP A 465 -24.68 -10.41 -4.62
C ASP A 465 -25.64 -10.75 -3.46
N ILE A 466 -26.40 -9.77 -2.93
CA ILE A 466 -27.30 -9.93 -1.78
C ILE A 466 -28.37 -11.02 -1.96
N GLU A 467 -28.90 -11.22 -3.16
CA GLU A 467 -29.88 -12.28 -3.42
C GLU A 467 -29.24 -13.68 -3.33
N LEU A 468 -28.02 -13.86 -3.86
CA LEU A 468 -27.25 -15.09 -3.67
C LEU A 468 -26.97 -15.35 -2.17
N MET A 469 -26.67 -14.30 -1.40
CA MET A 469 -26.47 -14.44 0.05
C MET A 469 -27.75 -14.86 0.79
N LYS A 470 -28.93 -14.38 0.38
CA LYS A 470 -30.23 -14.88 0.89
C LYS A 470 -30.45 -16.36 0.50
N ILE A 471 -30.11 -16.74 -0.73
CA ILE A 471 -30.19 -18.14 -1.20
C ILE A 471 -29.29 -19.05 -0.35
N ILE A 472 -28.07 -18.60 0.02
CA ILE A 472 -27.19 -19.36 0.93
C ILE A 472 -27.82 -19.51 2.32
N VAL A 473 -28.48 -18.48 2.88
CA VAL A 473 -29.22 -18.59 4.17
C VAL A 473 -30.35 -19.62 4.07
N GLN A 474 -31.13 -19.59 2.97
CA GLN A 474 -32.20 -20.56 2.74
C GLN A 474 -31.65 -21.99 2.60
N TYR A 475 -30.56 -22.16 1.85
CA TYR A 475 -29.90 -23.45 1.61
C TYR A 475 -29.26 -24.06 2.86
N LEU A 476 -28.70 -23.23 3.75
CA LEU A 476 -28.20 -23.65 5.06
C LEU A 476 -29.32 -23.86 6.10
N GLY A 477 -30.53 -23.35 5.85
CA GLY A 477 -31.65 -23.38 6.79
C GLY A 477 -31.36 -22.64 8.11
N CYS A 478 -30.41 -21.70 8.12
CA CYS A 478 -30.05 -20.88 9.27
C CYS A 478 -29.17 -19.67 8.89
N GLY A 479 -29.15 -18.68 9.79
CA GLY A 479 -28.39 -17.44 9.62
C GLY A 479 -29.25 -16.22 9.30
N ASN A 480 -28.66 -15.05 9.50
CA ASN A 480 -29.27 -13.77 9.18
C ASN A 480 -28.38 -12.99 8.21
N ILE A 481 -29.01 -12.16 7.37
CA ILE A 481 -28.32 -11.19 6.52
C ILE A 481 -28.20 -9.85 7.25
N TYR A 482 -27.01 -9.27 7.20
CA TYR A 482 -26.70 -7.91 7.66
C TYR A 482 -26.03 -7.12 6.53
N THR A 483 -26.32 -5.83 6.41
CA THR A 483 -25.72 -4.94 5.38
C THR A 483 -24.96 -3.78 6.04
N ASN A 484 -23.85 -3.37 5.41
CA ASN A 484 -23.07 -2.21 5.83
C ASN A 484 -22.33 -1.64 4.61
N LYS A 485 -22.69 -0.42 4.19
CA LYS A 485 -22.19 0.24 2.98
C LYS A 485 -22.30 -0.67 1.74
N ASP A 486 -21.16 -0.99 1.12
CA ASP A 486 -20.96 -1.82 -0.05
C ASP A 486 -21.03 -3.33 0.24
N LYS A 487 -21.25 -3.75 1.50
CA LYS A 487 -21.05 -5.13 1.95
C LYS A 487 -22.30 -5.76 2.54
N VAL A 488 -22.43 -7.05 2.29
CA VAL A 488 -23.43 -7.95 2.87
C VAL A 488 -22.73 -9.07 3.63
N TYR A 489 -23.28 -9.42 4.79
CA TYR A 489 -22.77 -10.45 5.69
C TYR A 489 -23.87 -11.46 5.96
N LEU A 490 -23.62 -12.72 5.59
CA LEU A 490 -24.33 -13.85 6.18
C LEU A 490 -23.66 -14.13 7.52
N LYS A 491 -24.41 -14.13 8.62
CA LYS A 491 -23.86 -14.40 9.95
C LYS A 491 -24.74 -15.36 10.75
N ILE A 492 -24.13 -16.43 11.25
CA ILE A 492 -24.75 -17.46 12.09
C ILE A 492 -24.08 -17.41 13.47
N THR A 493 -24.83 -17.05 14.51
CA THR A 493 -24.29 -16.94 15.89
C THR A 493 -25.08 -17.72 16.93
N LYS A 494 -26.18 -18.40 16.53
CA LYS A 494 -26.98 -19.20 17.43
C LYS A 494 -26.26 -20.53 17.63
N PHE A 495 -25.80 -20.79 18.87
CA PHE A 495 -24.94 -21.93 19.17
C PHE A 495 -25.52 -23.26 18.67
N LYS A 496 -26.85 -23.46 18.84
CA LYS A 496 -27.58 -24.62 18.30
C LYS A 496 -27.41 -24.83 16.79
N ASP A 497 -27.62 -23.79 15.98
CA ASP A 497 -27.45 -23.89 14.52
C ASP A 497 -25.98 -24.13 14.13
N LEU A 498 -25.02 -23.60 14.91
CA LEU A 498 -23.60 -23.86 14.69
C LEU A 498 -23.23 -25.32 14.99
N THR A 499 -23.70 -25.89 16.09
CA THR A 499 -23.37 -27.27 16.49
C THR A 499 -24.17 -28.35 15.75
N GLU A 500 -25.39 -28.06 15.29
CA GLU A 500 -26.28 -29.06 14.68
C GLU A 500 -26.30 -29.01 13.15
N LYS A 501 -25.89 -27.89 12.53
CA LYS A 501 -25.88 -27.72 11.07
C LYS A 501 -24.48 -27.43 10.52
N ILE A 502 -23.83 -26.38 11.03
CA ILE A 502 -22.62 -25.83 10.41
C ILE A 502 -21.37 -26.70 10.68
N ILE A 503 -21.14 -27.14 11.92
CA ILE A 503 -20.02 -28.04 12.22
C ILE A 503 -20.15 -29.38 11.47
N PRO A 504 -21.29 -30.12 11.54
CA PRO A 504 -21.46 -31.35 10.77
C PRO A 504 -21.33 -31.19 9.25
N LEU A 505 -21.69 -30.03 8.69
CA LEU A 505 -21.54 -29.75 7.25
C LEU A 505 -20.06 -29.70 6.84
N PHE A 506 -19.22 -28.96 7.57
CA PHE A 506 -17.80 -28.81 7.24
C PHE A 506 -16.92 -29.96 7.75
N GLU A 507 -17.40 -30.77 8.71
CA GLU A 507 -16.84 -32.09 9.01
C GLU A 507 -17.09 -33.08 7.86
N LYS A 508 -18.30 -33.08 7.26
CA LYS A 508 -18.65 -33.94 6.12
C LYS A 508 -17.98 -33.50 4.81
N TYR A 509 -17.83 -32.21 4.58
CA TYR A 509 -17.23 -31.63 3.38
C TYR A 509 -16.08 -30.67 3.75
N PRO A 510 -14.84 -31.19 3.92
CA PRO A 510 -13.73 -30.41 4.46
C PRO A 510 -13.17 -29.36 3.49
N LEU A 511 -12.77 -28.22 4.05
CA LEU A 511 -12.07 -27.13 3.38
C LEU A 511 -10.66 -27.54 2.90
N TYR A 512 -10.09 -26.82 1.94
CA TYR A 512 -8.82 -27.18 1.30
C TYR A 512 -7.64 -26.27 1.66
N GLY A 513 -7.88 -25.01 2.03
CA GLY A 513 -6.90 -24.04 2.49
C GLY A 513 -6.69 -24.08 4.01
N ASN A 514 -5.85 -23.18 4.54
CA ASN A 514 -5.53 -23.17 5.98
C ASN A 514 -6.72 -22.80 6.87
N LYS A 515 -7.83 -22.33 6.29
CA LYS A 515 -9.09 -22.10 6.99
C LYS A 515 -9.65 -23.36 7.64
N ILE A 516 -9.25 -24.57 7.19
CA ILE A 516 -9.57 -25.82 7.90
C ILE A 516 -8.96 -25.85 9.31
N LEU A 517 -7.80 -25.22 9.53
CA LEU A 517 -7.20 -25.13 10.87
C LEU A 517 -8.02 -24.20 11.77
N ASP A 518 -8.51 -23.09 11.21
CA ASP A 518 -9.42 -22.15 11.89
C ASP A 518 -10.78 -22.80 12.19
N PHE A 519 -11.27 -23.68 11.31
CA PHE A 519 -12.46 -24.51 11.54
C PHE A 519 -12.23 -25.54 12.67
N ASN A 520 -11.09 -26.25 12.68
CA ASN A 520 -10.78 -27.23 13.72
C ASN A 520 -10.69 -26.59 15.11
N ASP A 521 -10.01 -25.45 15.23
CA ASP A 521 -9.94 -24.68 16.47
C ASP A 521 -11.31 -24.12 16.90
N PHE A 522 -12.17 -23.74 15.96
CA PHE A 522 -13.56 -23.35 16.21
C PHE A 522 -14.40 -24.52 16.75
N CYS A 523 -14.22 -25.74 16.22
CA CYS A 523 -14.89 -26.95 16.72
C CYS A 523 -14.41 -27.33 18.13
N LEU A 524 -13.10 -27.17 18.41
CA LEU A 524 -12.54 -27.38 19.75
C LEU A 524 -13.08 -26.39 20.78
N ILE A 525 -13.33 -25.14 20.40
CA ILE A 525 -14.00 -24.17 21.28
C ILE A 525 -15.49 -24.53 21.42
N ALA A 526 -16.15 -25.01 20.36
CA ALA A 526 -17.53 -25.44 20.42
C ALA A 526 -17.77 -26.62 21.38
N SER A 527 -16.86 -27.60 21.47
CA SER A 527 -16.96 -28.68 22.47
C SER A 527 -16.78 -28.15 23.90
N ILE A 528 -15.75 -27.33 24.16
CA ILE A 528 -15.57 -26.65 25.48
C ILE A 528 -16.80 -25.81 25.84
N MET A 529 -17.49 -25.21 24.86
CA MET A 529 -18.73 -24.47 25.11
C MET A 529 -19.91 -25.39 25.42
N LYS A 530 -20.06 -26.52 24.71
CA LYS A 530 -21.10 -27.54 24.93
C LYS A 530 -21.04 -28.11 26.35
N ASP A 531 -19.82 -28.36 26.84
CA ASP A 531 -19.55 -28.89 28.18
C ASP A 531 -19.58 -27.78 29.27
N LYS A 532 -20.05 -26.58 28.93
CA LYS A 532 -20.10 -25.37 29.79
C LYS A 532 -18.74 -24.90 30.33
N GLY A 533 -17.62 -25.46 29.88
CA GLY A 533 -16.27 -25.08 30.32
C GLY A 533 -15.94 -23.60 30.10
N HIS A 534 -16.57 -22.94 29.12
CA HIS A 534 -16.50 -21.49 28.93
C HIS A 534 -17.01 -20.64 30.12
N THR A 535 -17.65 -21.26 31.12
CA THR A 535 -18.07 -20.61 32.38
C THR A 535 -17.11 -20.83 33.54
N THR A 536 -16.03 -21.59 33.35
CA THR A 536 -14.93 -21.76 34.32
C THR A 536 -13.71 -20.94 33.90
N LYS A 537 -12.89 -20.51 34.86
CA LYS A 537 -11.69 -19.71 34.59
C LYS A 537 -10.71 -20.44 33.67
N GLU A 538 -10.40 -21.70 34.00
CA GLU A 538 -9.50 -22.57 33.23
C GLU A 538 -10.00 -22.80 31.79
N GLY A 539 -11.31 -23.03 31.61
CA GLY A 539 -11.91 -23.23 30.30
C GLY A 539 -11.92 -21.95 29.46
N LEU A 540 -12.16 -20.79 30.08
CA LEU A 540 -12.05 -19.49 29.43
C LEU A 540 -10.60 -19.17 29.01
N GLU A 541 -9.62 -19.40 29.89
CA GLU A 541 -8.18 -19.24 29.59
C GLU A 541 -7.74 -20.17 28.44
N LYS A 542 -8.23 -21.42 28.41
CA LYS A 542 -8.01 -22.35 27.30
C LYS A 542 -8.61 -21.83 25.98
N ILE A 543 -9.83 -21.28 26.00
CA ILE A 543 -10.46 -20.67 24.82
C ILE A 543 -9.68 -19.43 24.34
N ILE A 544 -9.22 -18.56 25.24
CA ILE A 544 -8.39 -17.40 24.91
C ILE A 544 -7.09 -17.86 24.23
N LYS A 545 -6.42 -18.89 24.75
CA LYS A 545 -5.19 -19.46 24.18
C LYS A 545 -5.41 -20.06 22.80
N ILE A 546 -6.51 -20.76 22.56
CA ILE A 546 -6.86 -21.28 21.23
C ILE A 546 -7.13 -20.11 20.27
N LYS A 547 -8.00 -19.17 20.66
CA LYS A 547 -8.35 -17.97 19.85
C LYS A 547 -7.12 -17.16 19.43
N ALA A 548 -6.10 -17.07 20.28
CA ALA A 548 -4.86 -16.37 19.97
C ALA A 548 -4.10 -17.00 18.76
N GLY A 549 -4.24 -18.31 18.53
CA GLY A 549 -3.63 -19.01 17.40
C GLY A 549 -4.49 -19.09 16.13
N MET A 550 -5.67 -18.45 16.10
CA MET A 550 -6.63 -18.54 14.99
C MET A 550 -6.57 -17.34 14.03
N ASN A 551 -7.01 -17.56 12.79
CA ASN A 551 -7.28 -16.56 11.74
C ASN A 551 -6.05 -15.67 11.41
N ARG A 552 -5.94 -14.51 12.08
CA ARG A 552 -4.82 -13.56 11.94
C ARG A 552 -3.68 -13.79 12.95
N GLY A 553 -3.96 -14.47 14.06
CA GLY A 553 -2.98 -14.83 15.08
C GLY A 553 -2.28 -16.18 14.82
N ARG A 554 -2.75 -16.92 13.81
CA ARG A 554 -2.00 -18.08 13.28
C ARG A 554 -0.72 -17.58 12.62
N ASN A 555 0.43 -18.10 13.06
CA ASN A 555 1.74 -17.72 12.53
C ASN A 555 1.78 -17.84 10.99
N ARG A 556 2.48 -16.90 10.35
CA ARG A 556 2.60 -16.78 8.88
C ARG A 556 3.76 -17.57 8.31
#